data_AF-A0A7R9UIN8-F1
#
_entry.id   AF-A0A7R9UIN8-F1
#
_cell.length_a   1.000
_cell.length_b   1.000
_cell.length_c   1.000
_cell.angle_alpha   90.00
_cell.angle_beta   90.00
_cell.angle_gamma   90.00
#
_symmetry.space_group_name_H-M   'P 1'
#
loop_
_entity.id
_entity.type
_entity.pdbx_description
1 polymer ?
#
loop_
_entity_poly.entity_id
_entity_poly.type
_entity_poly.pdbx_seq_one_letter_code
_entity_poly.pdbx_strand_id
1 'polypeptide(L)'
;ASRSFPADRARILDVLPRLSRSWAGSISAAVLTVLSMQTEERDFSRAALTAAGACAAHRITVTLADGARHTRPPKLRFPLNLLRNLAVRACSDPFVLMLDADLEVFPPLSASLLNRTAVQLLGPAANRTHVAIVLPAFAVHAGMLATWRQRDARGAPYAHKQQLLGLYETGLATPFNSDIYPRGERASDYAKWFARSEPEPYRVVYE
;
A
#
# COMPACT_ATOMS: atom_id res chain seq x y z
N ALA A 1 -1.02 18.16 20.53
CA ALA A 1 -0.70 17.71 19.16
C ALA A 1 -1.73 16.66 18.75
N SER A 2 -2.58 16.95 17.76
CA SER A 2 -3.50 15.95 17.21
C SER A 2 -2.66 14.82 16.61
N ARG A 3 -2.73 13.61 17.18
CA ARG A 3 -2.13 12.44 16.55
C ARG A 3 -2.96 12.15 15.31
N SER A 4 -2.45 12.46 14.11
CA SER A 4 -3.09 12.02 12.87
C SER A 4 -3.01 10.50 12.82
N PHE A 5 -4.13 9.83 12.56
CA PHE A 5 -4.12 8.39 12.44
C PHE A 5 -3.68 8.00 11.02
N PRO A 6 -2.94 6.89 10.85
CA PRO A 6 -2.38 6.52 9.55
C PRO A 6 -3.45 6.24 8.47
N ALA A 7 -4.72 5.98 8.82
CA ALA A 7 -5.83 5.88 7.86
C ALA A 7 -6.99 6.81 8.22
N ASP A 8 -6.69 8.10 8.40
CA ASP A 8 -7.71 9.14 8.52
C ASP A 8 -8.17 9.67 7.16
N ARG A 9 -9.21 10.50 7.17
CA ARG A 9 -9.82 11.07 5.95
C ARG A 9 -8.81 11.85 5.09
N ALA A 10 -7.97 12.66 5.72
CA ALA A 10 -7.02 13.51 5.01
C ALA A 10 -5.97 12.66 4.30
N ARG A 11 -5.46 11.61 4.96
CA ARG A 11 -4.51 10.68 4.37
C ARG A 11 -5.08 9.97 3.15
N ILE A 12 -6.32 9.48 3.23
CA ILE A 12 -6.95 8.73 2.15
C ILE A 12 -7.21 9.63 0.92
N LEU A 13 -7.62 10.87 1.14
CA LEU A 13 -7.78 11.85 0.06
C LEU A 13 -6.46 12.19 -0.63
N ASP A 14 -5.35 12.14 0.10
CA ASP A 14 -4.01 12.38 -0.45
C ASP A 14 -3.46 11.17 -1.24
N VAL A 15 -3.72 9.95 -0.76
CA VAL A 15 -3.10 8.72 -1.28
C VAL A 15 -3.88 8.09 -2.43
N LEU A 16 -5.21 8.04 -2.35
CA LEU A 16 -6.03 7.39 -3.38
C LEU A 16 -5.76 7.91 -4.80
N PRO A 17 -5.62 9.22 -5.05
CA PRO A 17 -5.31 9.73 -6.39
C PRO A 17 -3.95 9.28 -6.93
N ARG A 18 -2.97 9.03 -6.05
CA ARG A 18 -1.64 8.56 -6.47
C ARG A 18 -1.66 7.06 -6.73
N LEU A 19 -2.22 6.30 -5.78
CA LEU A 19 -2.39 4.86 -5.93
C LEU A 19 -3.27 4.51 -7.13
N SER A 20 -4.29 5.32 -7.44
CA SER A 20 -5.15 5.08 -8.61
C SER A 20 -4.43 5.29 -9.95
N ARG A 21 -3.32 6.01 -9.97
CA ARG A 21 -2.49 6.19 -11.18
C ARG A 21 -1.46 5.08 -11.32
N SER A 22 -0.94 4.55 -10.22
CA SER A 22 0.12 3.55 -10.23
C SER A 22 -0.39 2.10 -10.18
N TRP A 23 -1.61 1.87 -9.66
CA TRP A 23 -2.24 0.56 -9.55
C TRP A 23 -3.45 0.43 -10.47
N ALA A 24 -3.39 -0.49 -11.43
CA ALA A 24 -4.46 -0.72 -12.39
C ALA A 24 -5.60 -1.62 -11.86
N GLY A 25 -5.36 -2.44 -10.83
CA GLY A 25 -6.36 -3.38 -10.29
C GLY A 25 -7.36 -2.71 -9.34
N SER A 26 -8.33 -3.47 -8.82
CA SER A 26 -9.28 -2.97 -7.81
C SER A 26 -8.56 -2.43 -6.57
N ILE A 27 -9.15 -1.42 -5.92
CA ILE A 27 -8.67 -0.82 -4.66
C ILE A 27 -9.81 -0.87 -3.65
N SER A 28 -9.54 -1.39 -2.46
CA SER A 28 -10.44 -1.34 -1.32
C SER A 28 -9.77 -0.60 -0.17
N ALA A 29 -10.39 0.49 0.30
CA ALA A 29 -9.85 1.34 1.35
C ALA A 29 -10.80 1.39 2.55
N ALA A 30 -10.34 0.95 3.71
CA ALA A 30 -11.06 1.11 4.98
C ALA A 30 -10.55 2.35 5.73
N VAL A 31 -11.46 3.25 6.10
CA VAL A 31 -11.12 4.54 6.72
C VAL A 31 -11.72 4.61 8.11
N LEU A 32 -10.87 4.91 9.10
CA LEU A 32 -11.35 5.14 10.46
C LEU A 32 -11.92 6.54 10.57
N THR A 33 -13.11 6.66 11.12
CA THR A 33 -13.78 7.94 11.19
C THR A 33 -14.75 8.03 12.35
N VAL A 34 -14.89 9.21 12.95
CA VAL A 34 -15.94 9.50 13.92
C VAL A 34 -17.01 10.24 13.14
N LEU A 35 -18.04 9.52 12.69
CA LEU A 35 -19.13 10.07 11.90
C LEU A 35 -20.35 10.23 12.80
N SER A 36 -20.97 11.41 12.74
CA SER A 36 -22.18 11.70 13.51
C SER A 36 -23.45 11.38 12.73
N MET A 37 -23.37 11.36 11.38
CA MET A 37 -24.51 11.19 10.47
C MET A 37 -24.14 10.43 9.19
N GLN A 38 -25.11 9.70 8.62
CA GLN A 38 -24.97 8.95 7.34
C GLN A 38 -24.70 9.85 6.12
N THR A 39 -25.07 11.14 6.18
CA THR A 39 -24.80 12.11 5.11
C THR A 39 -23.30 12.38 4.97
N GLU A 40 -22.61 12.55 6.09
CA GLU A 40 -21.16 12.76 6.15
C GLU A 40 -20.38 11.55 5.59
N GLU A 41 -20.92 10.32 5.75
CA GLU A 41 -20.36 9.10 5.14
C GLU A 41 -20.39 9.18 3.61
N ARG A 42 -21.56 9.49 3.05
CA ARG A 42 -21.75 9.56 1.59
C ARG A 42 -20.93 10.67 0.95
N ASP A 43 -20.83 11.82 1.61
CA ASP A 43 -20.09 12.96 1.11
C ASP A 43 -18.59 12.69 1.09
N PHE A 44 -18.05 12.05 2.14
CA PHE A 44 -16.64 11.66 2.15
C PHE A 44 -16.32 10.62 1.08
N SER A 45 -17.14 9.57 0.95
CA SER A 45 -16.95 8.55 -0.08
C SER A 45 -16.98 9.17 -1.48
N ARG A 46 -17.91 10.10 -1.73
CA ARG A 46 -17.97 10.85 -3.00
C ARG A 46 -16.70 11.68 -3.20
N ALA A 47 -16.24 12.41 -2.19
CA ALA A 47 -15.02 13.21 -2.27
C ALA A 47 -13.78 12.36 -2.57
N ALA A 48 -13.65 11.19 -1.94
CA ALA A 48 -12.57 10.25 -2.20
C ALA A 48 -12.56 9.72 -3.64
N LEU A 49 -13.74 9.33 -4.16
CA LEU A 49 -13.88 8.88 -5.54
C LEU A 49 -13.61 10.00 -6.55
N THR A 50 -14.09 11.22 -6.28
CA THR A 50 -13.80 12.41 -7.10
C THR A 50 -12.31 12.72 -7.13
N ALA A 51 -11.64 12.69 -5.97
CA ALA A 51 -10.20 12.94 -5.87
C ALA A 51 -9.40 11.92 -6.69
N ALA A 52 -9.81 10.64 -6.68
CA ALA A 52 -9.15 9.59 -7.44
C ALA A 52 -9.34 9.70 -8.97
N GLY A 53 -10.33 10.47 -9.42
CA GLY A 53 -10.66 10.71 -10.83
C GLY A 53 -11.66 9.71 -11.41
N ALA A 54 -12.48 10.18 -12.36
CA ALA A 54 -13.58 9.40 -12.96
C ALA A 54 -13.12 8.06 -13.56
N CYS A 55 -11.95 8.03 -14.21
CA CYS A 55 -11.40 6.81 -14.80
C CYS A 55 -11.03 5.74 -13.77
N ALA A 56 -10.84 6.09 -12.50
CA ALA A 56 -10.50 5.14 -11.45
C ALA A 56 -11.63 4.91 -10.43
N ALA A 57 -12.63 5.79 -10.37
CA ALA A 57 -13.70 5.70 -9.37
C ALA A 57 -14.43 4.33 -9.40
N HIS A 58 -14.65 3.75 -10.58
CA HIS A 58 -15.36 2.48 -10.75
C HIS A 58 -14.65 1.25 -10.17
N ARG A 59 -13.36 1.38 -9.83
CA ARG A 59 -12.50 0.31 -9.33
C ARG A 59 -12.04 0.57 -7.88
N ILE A 60 -12.65 1.54 -7.21
CA ILE A 60 -12.36 1.92 -5.82
C ILE A 60 -13.59 1.70 -4.97
N THR A 61 -13.43 0.94 -3.88
CA THR A 61 -14.42 0.81 -2.82
C THR A 61 -13.89 1.46 -1.55
N VAL A 62 -14.68 2.35 -0.95
CA VAL A 62 -14.35 3.00 0.34
C VAL A 62 -15.31 2.50 1.41
N THR A 63 -14.77 1.89 2.46
CA THR A 63 -15.54 1.42 3.62
C THR A 63 -15.21 2.28 4.83
N LEU A 64 -16.22 2.81 5.49
CA LEU A 64 -16.06 3.67 6.66
C LEU A 64 -16.27 2.85 7.94
N ALA A 65 -15.36 2.99 8.89
CA ALA A 65 -15.40 2.32 10.17
C ALA A 65 -15.58 3.34 11.30
N ASP A 66 -16.60 3.13 12.14
CA ASP A 66 -16.83 3.98 13.32
C ASP A 66 -15.69 3.83 14.33
N GLY A 67 -14.92 4.90 14.47
CA GLY A 67 -13.81 5.03 15.39
C GLY A 67 -14.22 5.42 16.80
N ALA A 68 -15.47 5.81 17.07
CA ALA A 68 -15.92 6.30 18.38
C ALA A 68 -15.69 5.30 19.52
N ARG A 69 -15.68 4.00 19.20
CA ARG A 69 -15.41 2.91 20.16
C ARG A 69 -13.91 2.61 20.34
N HIS A 70 -13.07 3.06 19.41
CA HIS A 70 -11.63 2.79 19.38
C HIS A 70 -10.77 4.00 19.76
N THR A 71 -11.39 5.18 19.88
CA THR A 71 -10.73 6.45 20.26
C THR A 71 -10.96 6.84 21.72
N ARG A 72 -11.65 6.01 22.53
CA ARG A 72 -11.92 6.29 23.95
C ARG A 72 -10.87 5.66 24.89
N PRO A 73 -10.42 6.38 25.94
CA PRO A 73 -9.59 5.81 27.00
C PRO A 73 -10.29 4.61 27.68
N PRO A 74 -9.54 3.65 28.26
CA PRO A 74 -8.07 3.57 28.35
C PRO A 74 -7.41 2.87 27.15
N LYS A 75 -8.19 2.39 26.17
CA LYS A 75 -7.70 1.61 25.02
C LYS A 75 -7.67 2.44 23.74
N LEU A 76 -6.86 3.50 23.74
CA LEU A 76 -6.45 4.21 22.52
C LEU A 76 -5.55 3.30 21.68
N ARG A 77 -6.13 2.32 21.00
CA ARG A 77 -5.41 1.46 20.04
C ARG A 77 -6.03 1.67 18.68
N PHE A 78 -5.22 2.13 17.74
CA PHE A 78 -5.64 2.22 16.34
C PHE A 78 -6.03 0.81 15.86
N PRO A 79 -7.27 0.61 15.39
CA PRO A 79 -7.84 -0.72 15.17
C PRO A 79 -7.41 -1.28 13.80
N LEU A 80 -6.10 -1.42 13.60
CA LEU A 80 -5.50 -1.78 12.31
C LEU A 80 -6.10 -3.08 11.74
N ASN A 81 -6.26 -4.12 12.56
CA ASN A 81 -6.83 -5.39 12.13
C ASN A 81 -8.30 -5.29 11.74
N LEU A 82 -9.08 -4.41 12.39
CA LEU A 82 -10.48 -4.17 11.99
C LEU A 82 -10.53 -3.57 10.59
N LEU A 83 -9.72 -2.54 10.33
CA LEU A 83 -9.67 -1.86 9.03
C LEU A 83 -9.19 -2.81 7.93
N ARG A 84 -8.13 -3.59 8.19
CA ARG A 84 -7.64 -4.62 7.25
C ARG A 84 -8.75 -5.63 6.90
N ASN A 85 -9.47 -6.13 7.90
CA ASN A 85 -10.56 -7.08 7.68
C ASN A 85 -11.74 -6.46 6.93
N LEU A 86 -12.06 -5.19 7.17
CA LEU A 86 -13.10 -4.47 6.43
C LEU A 86 -12.70 -4.29 4.96
N ALA A 87 -11.46 -3.87 4.70
CA ALA A 87 -10.95 -3.69 3.35
C ALA A 87 -10.97 -5.02 2.57
N VAL A 88 -10.50 -6.12 3.17
CA VAL A 88 -10.49 -7.45 2.53
C VAL A 88 -11.91 -7.95 2.24
N ARG A 89 -12.87 -7.76 3.15
CA ARG A 89 -14.27 -8.16 2.91
C ARG A 89 -14.94 -7.42 1.75
N ALA A 90 -14.46 -6.23 1.44
CA ALA A 90 -14.94 -5.45 0.31
C ALA A 90 -14.23 -5.78 -1.02
N CYS A 91 -13.21 -6.67 -1.00
CA CYS A 91 -12.58 -7.18 -2.21
C CYS A 91 -13.34 -8.41 -2.74
N SER A 92 -13.45 -8.51 -4.07
CA SER A 92 -13.96 -9.70 -4.78
C SER A 92 -12.86 -10.49 -5.48
N ASP A 93 -11.65 -9.95 -5.56
CA ASP A 93 -10.50 -10.57 -6.22
C ASP A 93 -9.97 -11.79 -5.44
N PRO A 94 -9.44 -12.82 -6.14
CA PRO A 94 -8.95 -14.05 -5.50
C PRO A 94 -7.69 -13.83 -4.64
N PHE A 95 -6.95 -12.76 -4.91
CA PHE A 95 -5.76 -12.37 -4.16
C PHE A 95 -5.82 -10.89 -3.83
N VAL A 96 -5.29 -10.52 -2.66
CA VAL A 96 -5.23 -9.13 -2.21
C VAL A 96 -3.79 -8.74 -1.91
N LEU A 97 -3.35 -7.60 -2.42
CA LEU A 97 -2.14 -6.92 -1.95
C LEU A 97 -2.53 -6.01 -0.78
N MET A 98 -2.12 -6.39 0.42
CA MET A 98 -2.34 -5.56 1.60
C MET A 98 -1.28 -4.45 1.65
N LEU A 99 -1.72 -3.20 1.73
CA LEU A 99 -0.87 -2.01 1.68
C LEU A 99 -1.24 -1.06 2.82
N ASP A 100 -0.24 -0.49 3.50
CA ASP A 100 -0.46 0.59 4.45
C ASP A 100 -0.75 1.90 3.68
N ALA A 101 -1.58 2.78 4.25
CA ALA A 101 -2.12 3.95 3.55
C ALA A 101 -1.10 5.05 3.26
N ASP A 102 0.16 4.90 3.66
CA ASP A 102 1.28 5.79 3.35
C ASP A 102 2.26 5.20 2.32
N LEU A 103 1.98 4.00 1.82
CA LEU A 103 2.74 3.36 0.76
C LEU A 103 2.05 3.53 -0.60
N GLU A 104 2.88 3.59 -1.64
CA GLU A 104 2.46 3.56 -3.02
C GLU A 104 3.07 2.34 -3.70
N VAL A 105 2.31 1.73 -4.62
CA VAL A 105 2.78 0.58 -5.39
C VAL A 105 3.22 1.06 -6.75
N PHE A 106 4.47 0.80 -7.11
CA PHE A 106 5.00 1.05 -8.45
C PHE A 106 5.25 -0.29 -9.11
N PRO A 107 4.27 -0.85 -9.85
CA PRO A 107 4.51 -2.08 -10.56
C PRO A 107 5.46 -1.77 -11.73
N PRO A 108 6.64 -2.41 -11.81
CA PRO A 108 7.39 -2.39 -13.06
C PRO A 108 6.54 -3.19 -14.04
N LEU A 109 5.86 -2.51 -14.97
CA LEU A 109 5.33 -3.06 -16.23
C LEU A 109 5.01 -4.56 -16.19
N SER A 110 4.07 -4.94 -15.32
CA SER A 110 2.93 -5.78 -15.64
C SER A 110 2.27 -6.29 -14.35
N ALA A 111 1.07 -5.78 -14.07
CA ALA A 111 0.15 -6.49 -13.17
C ALA A 111 0.02 -7.97 -13.56
N SER A 112 0.30 -8.34 -14.82
CA SER A 112 0.36 -9.73 -15.28
C SER A 112 1.49 -10.56 -14.66
N LEU A 113 2.69 -10.03 -14.41
CA LEU A 113 3.73 -10.82 -13.75
C LEU A 113 3.37 -11.08 -12.29
N LEU A 114 2.93 -10.07 -11.56
CA LEU A 114 2.49 -10.23 -10.17
C LEU A 114 1.30 -11.19 -10.09
N ASN A 115 0.32 -11.06 -11.00
CA ASN A 115 -0.83 -11.94 -11.05
C ASN A 115 -0.45 -13.39 -11.41
N ARG A 116 0.40 -13.59 -12.43
CA ARG A 116 0.92 -14.93 -12.78
C ARG A 116 1.64 -15.56 -11.59
N THR A 117 2.48 -14.78 -10.92
CA THR A 117 3.21 -15.21 -9.72
C THR A 117 2.24 -15.59 -8.60
N ALA A 118 1.23 -14.76 -8.33
CA ALA A 118 0.22 -15.02 -7.33
C ALA A 118 -0.56 -16.31 -7.64
N VAL A 119 -1.02 -16.49 -8.88
CA VAL A 119 -1.70 -17.71 -9.32
C VAL A 119 -0.81 -18.94 -9.13
N GLN A 120 0.47 -18.87 -9.53
CA GLN A 120 1.40 -20.00 -9.44
C GLN A 120 1.78 -20.35 -8.00
N LEU A 121 1.97 -19.35 -7.14
CA LEU A 121 2.50 -19.57 -5.78
C LEU A 121 1.43 -19.65 -4.70
N LEU A 122 0.31 -18.95 -4.88
CA LEU A 122 -0.77 -18.80 -3.90
C LEU A 122 -2.08 -19.48 -4.35
N GLY A 123 -2.19 -19.86 -5.63
CA GLY A 123 -3.39 -20.48 -6.15
C GLY A 123 -3.65 -21.88 -5.58
N PRO A 124 -4.88 -22.42 -5.74
CA PRO A 124 -5.25 -23.72 -5.17
C PRO A 124 -4.32 -24.87 -5.58
N ALA A 125 -3.79 -24.82 -6.80
CA ALA A 125 -2.86 -25.82 -7.34
C ALA A 125 -1.47 -25.79 -6.69
N ALA A 126 -1.09 -24.71 -6.00
CA ALA A 126 0.22 -24.61 -5.37
C ALA A 126 0.38 -25.61 -4.20
N ASN A 127 -0.73 -26.09 -3.62
CA ASN A 127 -0.76 -26.98 -2.45
C ASN A 127 0.16 -26.50 -1.31
N ARG A 128 0.20 -25.17 -1.08
CA ARG A 128 0.94 -24.55 0.01
C ARG A 128 -0.02 -23.78 0.91
N THR A 129 0.07 -24.03 2.21
CA THR A 129 -0.61 -23.23 3.23
C THR A 129 0.37 -22.24 3.85
N HIS A 130 -0.09 -21.04 4.20
CA HIS A 130 0.71 -19.99 4.86
C HIS A 130 1.87 -19.42 4.01
N VAL A 131 1.64 -19.21 2.71
CA VAL A 131 2.57 -18.49 1.83
C VAL A 131 2.08 -17.07 1.61
N ALA A 132 3.01 -16.12 1.61
CA ALA A 132 2.76 -14.74 1.21
C ALA A 132 3.81 -14.30 0.20
N ILE A 133 3.43 -13.39 -0.70
CA ILE A 133 4.37 -12.67 -1.55
C ILE A 133 4.65 -11.35 -0.86
N VAL A 134 5.91 -11.10 -0.53
CA VAL A 134 6.37 -9.84 0.05
C VAL A 134 7.01 -9.00 -1.06
N LEU A 135 6.63 -7.73 -1.12
CA LEU A 135 7.23 -6.75 -2.01
C LEU A 135 8.24 -5.93 -1.22
N PRO A 136 9.42 -5.61 -1.80
CA PRO A 136 10.37 -4.72 -1.14
C PRO A 136 9.79 -3.30 -1.08
N ALA A 137 9.90 -2.67 0.08
CA ALA A 137 9.43 -1.31 0.32
C ALA A 137 10.62 -0.38 0.61
N PHE A 138 10.56 0.82 0.05
CA PHE A 138 11.61 1.83 0.18
C PHE A 138 11.00 3.18 0.57
N ALA A 139 11.67 3.88 1.49
CA ALA A 139 11.42 5.27 1.79
C ALA A 139 12.25 6.15 0.85
N VAL A 140 11.61 7.13 0.22
CA VAL A 140 12.26 8.09 -0.68
C VAL A 140 12.30 9.46 -0.01
N HIS A 141 13.49 10.05 0.13
CA HIS A 141 13.67 11.22 0.98
C HIS A 141 13.17 12.54 0.36
N ALA A 142 12.60 13.41 1.20
CA ALA A 142 11.67 14.48 0.83
C ALA A 142 12.23 15.60 -0.07
N GLY A 143 13.56 15.79 -0.10
CA GLY A 143 14.21 16.81 -0.95
C GLY A 143 13.92 16.65 -2.45
N MET A 144 13.47 15.46 -2.87
CA MET A 144 13.19 15.12 -4.27
C MET A 144 11.69 14.84 -4.54
N LEU A 145 10.85 14.71 -3.51
CA LEU A 145 9.43 14.34 -3.69
C LEU A 145 8.61 15.45 -4.36
N ALA A 146 8.95 16.73 -4.15
CA ALA A 146 8.21 17.86 -4.70
C ALA A 146 8.24 17.89 -6.24
N THR A 147 9.35 17.49 -6.86
CA THR A 147 9.49 17.40 -8.32
C THR A 147 8.89 16.10 -8.89
N TRP A 148 8.72 15.06 -8.05
CA TRP A 148 8.31 13.73 -8.48
C TRP A 148 6.81 13.46 -8.31
N ARG A 149 6.15 14.12 -7.35
CA ARG A 149 4.69 14.06 -7.16
C ARG A 149 3.87 14.54 -8.37
N GLN A 150 4.52 15.26 -9.30
CA GLN A 150 3.89 15.79 -10.52
C GLN A 150 4.10 14.94 -11.77
N ARG A 151 4.95 13.91 -11.75
CA ARG A 151 5.21 13.07 -12.94
C ARG A 151 4.25 11.87 -13.00
N ASP A 152 3.96 11.40 -14.22
CA ASP A 152 3.36 10.07 -14.46
C ASP A 152 4.14 9.04 -13.64
N ALA A 153 3.45 8.11 -12.97
CA ALA A 153 4.06 7.03 -12.18
C ALA A 153 5.12 6.25 -12.98
N ARG A 154 5.01 6.24 -14.32
CA ARG A 154 5.99 5.65 -15.24
C ARG A 154 7.29 6.43 -15.42
N GLY A 155 7.30 7.73 -15.10
CA GLY A 155 8.47 8.61 -15.18
C GLY A 155 9.14 8.85 -13.83
N ALA A 156 8.71 8.16 -12.78
CA ALA A 156 9.29 8.28 -11.46
C ALA A 156 10.63 7.53 -11.38
N PRO A 157 11.67 8.09 -10.74
CA PRO A 157 13.02 7.50 -10.70
C PRO A 157 13.13 6.27 -9.79
N TYR A 158 12.01 5.81 -9.23
CA TYR A 158 11.90 4.58 -8.45
C TYR A 158 10.93 3.58 -9.11
N ALA A 159 10.42 3.88 -10.32
CA ALA A 159 9.53 2.97 -11.06
C ALA A 159 10.27 1.73 -11.59
N HIS A 160 11.60 1.83 -11.72
CA HIS A 160 12.46 0.76 -12.19
C HIS A 160 13.54 0.43 -11.17
N LYS A 161 13.82 -0.87 -11.02
CA LYS A 161 14.80 -1.38 -10.06
C LYS A 161 16.20 -0.76 -10.19
N GLN A 162 16.69 -0.57 -11.42
CA GLN A 162 18.01 0.04 -11.65
C GLN A 162 18.06 1.51 -11.22
N GLN A 163 16.99 2.26 -11.47
CA GLN A 163 16.93 3.66 -11.05
C GLN A 163 16.80 3.77 -9.53
N LEU A 164 16.00 2.88 -8.91
CA LEU A 164 15.90 2.77 -7.46
C LEU A 164 17.23 2.37 -6.81
N LEU A 165 18.01 1.49 -7.45
CA LEU A 165 19.36 1.16 -7.00
C LEU A 165 20.26 2.39 -6.98
N GLY A 166 20.26 3.21 -8.04
CA GLY A 166 21.02 4.46 -8.04
C GLY A 166 20.59 5.44 -6.94
N LEU A 167 19.30 5.50 -6.62
CA LEU A 167 18.80 6.28 -5.47
C LEU A 167 19.27 5.69 -4.13
N TYR A 168 19.29 4.36 -4.00
CA TYR A 168 19.77 3.67 -2.81
C TYR A 168 21.27 3.90 -2.59
N GLU A 169 22.08 3.75 -3.63
CA GLU A 169 23.55 3.95 -3.58
C GLU A 169 23.93 5.40 -3.24
N THR A 170 23.09 6.37 -3.62
CA THR A 170 23.30 7.81 -3.31
C THR A 170 22.68 8.24 -1.98
N GLY A 171 22.08 7.32 -1.23
CA GLY A 171 21.40 7.62 0.05
C GLY A 171 20.09 8.40 -0.09
N LEU A 172 19.54 8.49 -1.31
CA LEU A 172 18.27 9.17 -1.60
C LEU A 172 17.05 8.25 -1.45
N ALA A 173 17.28 6.94 -1.37
CA ALA A 173 16.29 5.95 -0.96
C ALA A 173 16.87 5.02 0.10
N THR A 174 16.04 4.63 1.07
CA THR A 174 16.42 3.68 2.13
C THR A 174 15.37 2.58 2.26
N PRO A 175 15.73 1.40 2.78
CA PRO A 175 14.78 0.39 3.22
C PRO A 175 13.71 1.00 4.11
N PHE A 176 12.44 0.71 3.82
CA PHE A 176 11.34 1.27 4.61
C PHE A 176 11.41 0.78 6.06
N ASN A 177 11.41 1.72 7.02
CA ASN A 177 11.39 1.46 8.46
C ASN A 177 12.48 0.51 9.02
N SER A 178 13.55 0.22 8.27
CA SER A 178 14.63 -0.66 8.75
C SER A 178 15.25 -0.19 10.06
N ASP A 179 15.31 1.13 10.26
CA ASP A 179 15.93 1.75 11.43
C ASP A 179 14.97 1.83 12.63
N ILE A 180 13.66 1.78 12.37
CA ILE A 180 12.60 1.94 13.38
C ILE A 180 12.19 0.58 13.94
N TYR A 181 12.04 -0.42 13.07
CA TYR A 181 11.65 -1.76 13.50
C TYR A 181 12.45 -2.86 12.77
N PRO A 182 13.77 -2.97 13.03
CA PRO A 182 14.64 -3.93 12.36
C PRO A 182 14.15 -5.38 12.47
N ARG A 183 13.51 -5.74 13.59
CA ARG A 183 12.94 -7.08 13.79
C ARG A 183 11.80 -7.40 12.83
N GLY A 184 10.94 -6.42 12.51
CA GLY A 184 9.84 -6.62 11.56
C GLY A 184 10.33 -6.76 10.12
N GLU A 185 11.40 -6.04 9.79
CA GLU A 185 11.98 -6.01 8.44
C GLU A 185 13.02 -7.11 8.19
N ARG A 186 13.30 -7.99 9.17
CA ARG A 186 14.34 -9.03 9.05
C ARG A 186 14.10 -10.01 7.89
N ALA A 187 12.86 -10.11 7.43
CA ALA A 187 12.48 -10.93 6.28
C ALA A 187 12.93 -10.32 4.93
N SER A 188 13.27 -9.03 4.90
CA SER A 188 13.58 -8.29 3.68
C SER A 188 15.11 -8.24 3.45
N ASP A 189 15.61 -9.07 2.55
CA ASP A 189 17.02 -9.00 2.11
C ASP A 189 17.14 -8.10 0.88
N TYR A 190 17.42 -6.82 1.13
CA TYR A 190 17.52 -5.80 0.09
C TYR A 190 18.75 -6.01 -0.82
N ALA A 191 19.86 -6.50 -0.28
CA ALA A 191 21.07 -6.77 -1.07
C ALA A 191 20.82 -7.90 -2.07
N LYS A 192 20.23 -9.00 -1.59
CA LYS A 192 19.79 -10.11 -2.45
C LYS A 192 18.72 -9.67 -3.43
N TRP A 193 17.79 -8.81 -3.02
CA TRP A 193 16.80 -8.25 -3.94
C TRP A 193 17.51 -7.50 -5.06
N PHE A 194 18.40 -6.55 -4.79
CA PHE A 194 19.11 -5.78 -5.82
C PHE A 194 19.97 -6.65 -6.76
N ALA A 195 20.69 -7.64 -6.22
CA ALA A 195 21.61 -8.48 -6.99
C ALA A 195 20.92 -9.36 -8.06
N ARG A 196 19.62 -9.62 -7.94
CA ARG A 196 18.91 -10.46 -8.93
C ARG A 196 18.53 -9.67 -10.18
N SER A 197 18.98 -10.11 -11.35
CA SER A 197 18.57 -9.51 -12.62
C SER A 197 17.16 -9.94 -13.05
N GLU A 198 16.74 -11.13 -12.64
CA GLU A 198 15.44 -11.71 -13.00
C GLU A 198 14.33 -11.32 -12.02
N PRO A 199 13.09 -11.14 -12.49
CA PRO A 199 11.98 -10.75 -11.65
C PRO A 199 11.32 -11.96 -10.94
N GLU A 200 11.99 -13.11 -10.93
CA GLU A 200 11.48 -14.32 -10.28
C GLU A 200 11.45 -14.17 -8.74
N PRO A 201 10.36 -14.60 -8.09
CA PRO A 201 10.28 -14.65 -6.64
C PRO A 201 11.35 -15.55 -6.04
N TYR A 202 11.77 -15.24 -4.81
CA TYR A 202 12.66 -16.09 -4.05
C TYR A 202 12.11 -16.36 -2.66
N ARG A 203 12.48 -17.51 -2.10
CA ARG A 203 12.09 -17.86 -0.73
C ARG A 203 12.81 -16.94 0.26
N VAL A 204 12.01 -16.30 1.09
CA VAL A 204 12.44 -15.63 2.31
C VAL A 204 12.32 -16.63 3.45
N VAL A 205 13.37 -16.76 4.25
CA VAL A 205 13.33 -17.54 5.50
C VAL A 205 13.31 -16.51 6.62
N TYR A 206 12.29 -16.57 7.47
CA TYR A 206 12.31 -15.84 8.72
C TYR A 206 13.31 -16.57 9.61
N GLU A 207 14.55 -16.10 9.67
CA GLU A 207 15.47 -16.49 10.73
C GLU A 207 14.97 -15.98 12.07
#